data_AF-A0A1M4YY44-F1
#
_entry.id   AF-A0A1M4YY44-F1
#
_cell.length_a   1.000
_cell.length_b   1.000
_cell.length_c   1.000
_cell.angle_alpha   90.00
_cell.angle_beta   90.00
_cell.angle_gamma   90.00
#
_symmetry.space_group_name_H-M   'P 1'
#
loop_
_entity.id
_entity.type
_entity.pdbx_description
1 polymer ?
#
loop_
_entity_poly.entity_id
_entity_poly.type
_entity_poly.pdbx_seq_one_letter_code
_entity_poly.pdbx_strand_id
1 'polypeptide(L)'
;MRVIKETVSQVQRLIDEWDEEKNKEAGIDPTKLGSQSNTYAFWKCNKCGYRWRAKISNRYNGRGCPCCARKVVVPGINDLATTHPKLAQEWDYERNGDLTPDKVLYGTSKRVYWLCPEGHSYSATINHRSGVNGTCCPKCNSGRQTSFAEQAFFYYIKKVFPDAISRYTEIFTNGMEIDIYIPSIKLGIEYDGEAWHKKDKRKREQKKYAICKENGIYLLRVMEKSSEESFLIADETLSLPEPLYEHKYLARGIRVLLDRIDPSCNIWTRKDIRQVYSDVDINIERDEREIRAYMTKLRSGSLQELYPDVAAEWHPHLNGTVTPDKVKPGSDYKAVWICKKCGNIYRSVVGHRTGKHPTGCPKCGVKKVIDVNRKAVKMLDPKTGNVMKIFPSISEASRQMRISNSNISSVCKNKRAQAGGYGWEYV
;
A
#
# COMPACT_ATOMS: atom_id res chain seq x y z
N MET A 1 -24.51 56.96 43.47
CA MET A 1 -25.05 55.73 42.83
C MET A 1 -24.49 55.63 41.42
N ARG A 2 -23.83 54.53 41.05
CA ARG A 2 -23.43 54.30 39.64
C ARG A 2 -24.70 54.03 38.84
N VAL A 3 -25.03 54.93 37.91
CA VAL A 3 -26.13 54.74 36.96
C VAL A 3 -25.78 53.52 36.10
N ILE A 4 -26.59 52.47 36.19
CA ILE A 4 -26.48 51.30 35.31
C ILE A 4 -26.94 51.77 33.92
N LYS A 5 -25.99 51.88 32.97
CA LYS A 5 -26.29 52.37 31.61
C LYS A 5 -27.12 51.37 30.80
N GLU A 6 -26.98 50.07 31.07
CA GLU A 6 -27.66 48.98 30.38
C GLU A 6 -27.56 47.71 31.25
N THR A 7 -28.66 47.00 31.46
CA THR A 7 -28.73 45.75 32.24
C THR A 7 -28.53 44.52 31.35
N VAL A 8 -28.29 43.35 31.96
CA VAL A 8 -28.24 42.09 31.20
C VAL A 8 -29.54 41.85 30.44
N SER A 9 -30.68 42.12 31.07
CA SER A 9 -32.02 41.95 30.47
C SER A 9 -32.29 42.81 29.24
N GLN A 10 -31.53 43.90 29.05
CA GLN A 10 -31.65 44.80 27.91
C GLN A 10 -30.76 44.38 26.72
N VAL A 11 -29.81 43.48 26.93
CA VAL A 11 -28.91 42.99 25.87
C VAL A 11 -29.39 41.64 25.36
N GLN A 12 -30.09 41.64 24.21
CA GLN A 12 -30.73 40.44 23.65
C GLN A 12 -29.80 39.22 23.60
N ARG A 13 -28.61 39.35 23.01
CA ARG A 13 -27.61 38.25 22.90
C ARG A 13 -27.16 37.66 24.25
N LEU A 14 -27.30 38.40 25.35
CA LEU A 14 -26.97 37.89 26.69
C LEU A 14 -28.16 37.11 27.26
N ILE A 15 -29.37 37.65 27.16
CA ILE A 15 -30.60 36.95 27.59
C ILE A 15 -30.81 35.66 26.79
N ASP A 16 -30.53 35.69 25.50
CA ASP A 16 -30.65 34.51 24.64
C ASP A 16 -29.85 33.32 25.19
N GLU A 17 -28.68 33.55 25.79
CA GLU A 17 -27.83 32.50 26.36
C GLU A 17 -27.87 32.45 27.90
N TRP A 18 -28.85 33.11 28.54
CA TRP A 18 -29.02 33.13 29.99
C TRP A 18 -29.64 31.83 30.49
N ASP A 19 -29.04 31.18 31.49
CA ASP A 19 -29.59 29.95 32.08
C ASP A 19 -30.58 30.30 33.20
N GLU A 20 -31.85 30.54 32.83
CA GLU A 20 -32.91 30.99 33.76
C GLU A 20 -33.04 30.11 35.00
N GLU A 21 -33.05 28.79 34.82
CA GLU A 21 -33.18 27.80 35.89
C GLU A 21 -32.06 27.98 36.94
N LYS A 22 -30.80 27.93 36.51
CA LYS A 22 -29.64 28.00 37.39
C LYS A 22 -29.42 29.39 38.00
N ASN A 23 -29.71 30.44 37.25
CA ASN A 23 -29.56 31.80 37.76
C ASN A 23 -30.66 32.12 38.78
N LYS A 24 -31.89 31.63 38.58
CA LYS A 24 -32.97 31.75 39.56
C LYS A 24 -32.62 31.02 40.86
N GLU A 25 -32.12 29.78 40.77
CA GLU A 25 -31.63 29.02 41.93
C GLU A 25 -30.50 29.74 42.69
N ALA A 26 -29.60 30.39 41.95
CA ALA A 26 -28.49 31.16 42.51
C ALA A 26 -28.88 32.58 42.98
N GLY A 27 -30.15 32.99 42.86
CA GLY A 27 -30.61 34.32 43.22
C GLY A 27 -30.06 35.46 42.34
N ILE A 28 -29.70 35.17 41.09
CA ILE A 28 -29.09 36.11 40.15
C ILE A 28 -30.16 36.67 39.22
N ASP A 29 -30.47 37.96 39.38
CA ASP A 29 -31.51 38.68 38.64
C ASP A 29 -30.91 39.51 37.47
N PRO A 30 -31.21 39.19 36.20
CA PRO A 30 -30.64 39.88 35.04
C PRO A 30 -31.13 41.33 34.89
N THR A 31 -32.22 41.73 35.57
CA THR A 31 -32.73 43.11 35.56
C THR A 31 -31.95 44.03 36.51
N LYS A 32 -31.24 43.47 37.49
CA LYS A 32 -30.49 44.20 38.52
C LYS A 32 -28.98 44.28 38.26
N LEU A 33 -28.49 43.56 37.24
CA LEU A 33 -27.07 43.47 36.93
C LEU A 33 -26.76 44.24 35.64
N GLY A 34 -25.75 45.11 35.69
CA GLY A 34 -25.25 45.81 34.52
C GLY A 34 -24.57 44.87 33.52
N SER A 35 -24.70 45.17 32.23
CA SER A 35 -24.16 44.36 31.12
C SER A 35 -22.63 44.22 31.13
N GLN A 36 -21.91 45.07 31.87
CA GLN A 36 -20.46 45.00 32.07
C GLN A 36 -20.03 44.53 33.47
N SER A 37 -20.93 43.92 34.23
CA SER A 37 -20.64 43.46 35.59
C SER A 37 -19.57 42.35 35.62
N ASN A 38 -18.74 42.36 36.66
CA ASN A 38 -17.79 41.28 36.95
C ASN A 38 -18.42 40.10 37.71
N THR A 39 -19.71 40.17 38.03
CA THR A 39 -20.48 39.06 38.61
C THR A 39 -20.48 37.86 37.66
N TYR A 40 -20.37 36.67 38.23
CA TYR A 40 -20.53 35.42 37.49
C TYR A 40 -22.01 35.05 37.41
N ALA A 41 -22.44 34.62 36.23
CA ALA A 41 -23.75 34.04 35.98
C ALA A 41 -23.59 32.70 35.26
N PHE A 42 -24.67 31.92 35.21
CA PHE A 42 -24.79 30.69 34.45
C PHE A 42 -25.36 30.98 33.06
N TRP A 43 -24.82 30.30 32.06
CA TRP A 43 -25.15 30.49 30.66
C TRP A 43 -25.43 29.15 30.00
N LYS A 44 -26.34 29.13 29.04
CA LYS A 44 -26.68 27.97 28.22
C LYS A 44 -26.52 28.34 26.75
N CYS A 45 -25.76 27.53 26.00
CA CYS A 45 -25.48 27.85 24.60
C CYS A 45 -26.68 27.45 23.75
N ASN A 46 -27.16 28.37 22.91
CA ASN A 46 -28.29 28.06 22.03
C ASN A 46 -27.94 27.13 20.87
N LYS A 47 -26.64 26.97 20.56
CA LYS A 47 -26.18 26.11 19.46
C LYS A 47 -25.98 24.66 19.90
N CYS A 48 -25.37 24.45 21.06
CA CYS A 48 -24.99 23.11 21.51
C CYS A 48 -25.61 22.70 22.86
N GLY A 49 -26.39 23.57 23.51
CA GLY A 49 -27.00 23.29 24.81
C GLY A 49 -26.03 23.28 25.99
N TYR A 50 -24.71 23.42 25.77
CA TYR A 50 -23.71 23.39 26.84
C TYR A 50 -23.95 24.51 27.86
N ARG A 51 -23.94 24.14 29.15
CA ARG A 51 -24.12 25.05 30.28
C ARG A 51 -22.78 25.37 30.93
N TRP A 52 -22.47 26.64 31.18
CA TRP A 52 -21.22 27.05 31.83
C TRP A 52 -21.36 28.30 32.70
N ARG A 53 -20.39 28.50 33.60
CA ARG A 53 -20.32 29.67 34.48
C ARG A 53 -19.27 30.66 33.95
N ALA A 54 -19.65 31.92 33.78
CA ALA A 54 -18.74 32.98 33.32
C ALA A 54 -19.17 34.36 33.81
N LYS A 55 -18.21 35.31 33.84
CA LYS A 55 -18.49 36.72 34.12
C LYS A 55 -19.38 37.34 33.05
N ILE A 56 -20.32 38.18 33.45
CA ILE A 56 -21.20 38.93 32.55
C ILE A 56 -20.37 39.80 31.59
N SER A 57 -19.37 40.53 32.10
CA SER A 57 -18.46 41.35 31.29
C SER A 57 -17.73 40.57 30.19
N ASN A 58 -17.35 39.31 30.44
CA ASN A 58 -16.73 38.46 29.42
C ASN A 58 -17.70 38.13 28.28
N ARG A 59 -18.98 37.85 28.61
CA ARG A 59 -20.02 37.58 27.62
C ARG A 59 -20.35 38.84 26.82
N TYR A 60 -20.46 39.98 27.49
CA TYR A 60 -20.65 41.27 26.84
C TYR A 60 -19.49 41.61 25.89
N ASN A 61 -18.25 41.29 26.24
CA ASN A 61 -17.11 41.48 25.34
C ASN A 61 -17.00 40.41 24.22
N GLY A 62 -18.02 39.58 24.02
CA GLY A 62 -18.12 38.65 22.90
C GLY A 62 -17.45 37.29 23.14
N ARG A 63 -17.03 36.95 24.37
CA ARG A 63 -16.57 35.59 24.67
C ARG A 63 -17.77 34.66 24.72
N GLY A 64 -17.90 33.82 23.69
CA GLY A 64 -18.98 32.85 23.54
C GLY A 64 -18.76 31.53 24.29
N CYS A 65 -19.53 30.52 23.89
CA CYS A 65 -19.50 29.19 24.48
C CYS A 65 -18.13 28.50 24.34
N PRO A 66 -17.51 28.03 25.45
CA PRO A 66 -16.21 27.36 25.40
C PRO A 66 -16.28 25.98 24.71
N CYS A 67 -17.44 25.32 24.69
CA CYS A 67 -17.66 24.07 23.95
C CYS A 67 -17.61 24.29 22.44
N CYS A 68 -18.36 25.28 21.92
CA CYS A 68 -18.31 25.65 20.50
C CYS A 68 -16.93 26.16 20.08
N ALA A 69 -16.23 26.87 20.96
CA ALA A 69 -14.87 27.33 20.74
C ALA A 69 -13.79 26.25 20.93
N ARG A 70 -14.18 24.99 21.19
CA ARG A 70 -13.27 23.84 21.38
C ARG A 70 -12.24 24.05 22.49
N LYS A 71 -12.63 24.76 23.56
CA LYS A 71 -11.80 24.99 24.76
C LYS A 71 -12.04 23.96 25.87
N VAL A 72 -13.17 23.27 25.80
CA VAL A 72 -13.55 22.18 26.72
C VAL A 72 -14.09 21.00 25.90
N VAL A 73 -13.83 19.79 26.36
CA VAL A 73 -14.44 18.56 25.82
C VAL A 73 -15.75 18.31 26.56
N VAL A 74 -16.82 18.05 25.83
CA VAL A 74 -18.13 17.71 26.38
C VAL A 74 -18.62 16.44 25.66
N PRO A 75 -18.63 15.28 26.36
CA PRO A 75 -19.14 14.03 25.80
C PRO A 75 -20.57 14.18 25.27
N GLY A 76 -20.84 13.60 24.11
CA GLY A 76 -22.12 13.69 23.42
C GLY A 76 -22.34 14.97 22.63
N ILE A 77 -21.37 15.91 22.61
CA ILE A 77 -21.52 17.20 21.93
C ILE A 77 -20.37 17.46 20.96
N ASN A 78 -19.14 17.59 21.47
CA ASN A 78 -17.99 18.03 20.67
C ASN A 78 -16.77 17.10 20.76
N ASP A 79 -16.91 15.99 21.48
CA ASP A 79 -15.88 14.97 21.58
C ASP A 79 -15.68 14.22 20.26
N LEU A 80 -14.54 13.52 20.15
CA LEU A 80 -14.17 12.80 18.94
C LEU A 80 -15.11 11.62 18.64
N ALA A 81 -15.60 10.93 19.68
CA ALA A 81 -16.52 9.81 19.51
C ALA A 81 -17.84 10.25 18.86
N THR A 82 -18.39 11.38 19.32
CA THR A 82 -19.63 11.96 18.80
C THR A 82 -19.43 12.57 17.41
N THR A 83 -18.36 13.35 17.21
CA THR A 83 -18.18 14.12 15.96
C THR A 83 -17.54 13.32 14.83
N HIS A 84 -16.75 12.29 15.14
CA HIS A 84 -16.02 11.46 14.18
C HIS A 84 -16.13 9.97 14.54
N PRO A 85 -17.34 9.39 14.57
CA PRO A 85 -17.57 8.02 15.07
C PRO A 85 -16.78 6.96 14.31
N LYS A 86 -16.63 7.11 12.98
CA LYS A 86 -15.80 6.20 12.16
C LYS A 86 -14.32 6.24 12.55
N LEU A 87 -13.81 7.42 12.87
CA LEU A 87 -12.41 7.58 13.27
C LEU A 87 -12.19 7.08 14.71
N ALA A 88 -13.17 7.27 15.60
CA ALA A 88 -13.14 6.75 16.96
C ALA A 88 -13.12 5.21 17.02
N GLN A 89 -13.65 4.52 16.01
CA GLN A 89 -13.51 3.05 15.88
C GLN A 89 -12.06 2.61 15.65
N GLU A 90 -11.22 3.49 15.11
CA GLU A 90 -9.79 3.21 14.93
C GLU A 90 -8.95 3.55 16.17
N TRP A 91 -9.56 3.70 17.35
CA TRP A 91 -8.84 4.01 18.58
C TRP A 91 -8.17 2.77 19.16
N ASP A 92 -6.90 2.88 19.52
CA ASP A 92 -6.16 1.80 20.20
C ASP A 92 -6.36 1.92 21.72
N TYR A 93 -7.36 1.22 22.27
CA TYR A 93 -7.71 1.31 23.69
C TYR A 93 -6.61 0.75 24.61
N GLU A 94 -5.90 -0.29 24.18
CA GLU A 94 -4.83 -0.89 24.98
C GLU A 94 -3.66 0.09 25.16
N ARG A 95 -3.24 0.77 24.09
CA ARG A 95 -2.09 1.68 24.14
C ARG A 95 -2.41 3.08 24.64
N ASN A 96 -3.66 3.54 24.52
CA ASN A 96 -4.06 4.85 25.04
C ASN A 96 -4.51 4.81 26.51
N GLY A 97 -4.65 3.61 27.11
CA GLY A 97 -5.07 3.44 28.49
C GLY A 97 -6.39 4.13 28.78
N ASP A 98 -6.45 4.93 29.85
CA ASP A 98 -7.68 5.62 30.27
C ASP A 98 -8.13 6.76 29.35
N LEU A 99 -7.33 7.13 28.34
CA LEU A 99 -7.69 8.15 27.38
C LEU A 99 -8.58 7.56 26.28
N THR A 100 -9.84 7.98 26.29
CA THR A 100 -10.88 7.51 25.36
C THR A 100 -11.31 8.61 24.38
N PRO A 101 -11.93 8.25 23.23
CA PRO A 101 -12.39 9.23 22.23
C PRO A 101 -13.38 10.29 22.76
N ASP A 102 -14.17 9.97 23.78
CA ASP A 102 -15.11 10.91 24.42
C ASP A 102 -14.40 11.98 25.30
N LYS A 103 -13.11 11.77 25.61
CA LYS A 103 -12.29 12.69 26.42
C LYS A 103 -11.41 13.62 25.60
N VAL A 104 -11.53 13.62 24.27
CA VAL A 104 -10.68 14.42 23.38
C VAL A 104 -11.48 15.16 22.31
N LEU A 105 -10.96 16.30 21.88
CA LEU A 105 -11.50 17.08 20.76
C LEU A 105 -10.82 16.67 19.45
N TYR A 106 -11.59 16.66 18.36
CA TYR A 106 -11.04 16.62 17.01
C TYR A 106 -10.20 17.89 16.72
N GLY A 107 -9.24 17.79 15.79
CA GLY A 107 -8.41 18.94 15.41
C GLY A 107 -7.32 19.32 16.43
N THR A 108 -7.12 18.55 17.50
CA THR A 108 -6.05 18.81 18.49
C THR A 108 -4.71 18.20 18.07
N SER A 109 -3.60 18.81 18.49
CA SER A 109 -2.25 18.28 18.28
C SER A 109 -1.89 17.13 19.22
N LYS A 110 -2.84 16.64 20.04
CA LYS A 110 -2.60 15.52 20.96
C LYS A 110 -2.30 14.26 20.15
N ARG A 111 -1.19 13.62 20.50
CA ARG A 111 -0.72 12.38 19.87
C ARG A 111 -1.26 11.19 20.64
N VAL A 112 -1.86 10.25 19.91
CA VAL A 112 -2.52 9.06 20.43
C VAL A 112 -2.23 7.87 19.50
N TYR A 113 -2.49 6.68 19.99
CA TYR A 113 -2.37 5.45 19.21
C TYR A 113 -3.68 5.14 18.47
N TRP A 114 -3.56 4.63 17.26
CA TRP A 114 -4.66 4.25 16.41
C TRP A 114 -4.48 2.82 15.93
N LEU A 115 -5.57 2.07 15.90
CA LEU A 115 -5.65 0.72 15.39
C LEU A 115 -6.47 0.74 14.10
N CYS A 116 -5.83 0.58 12.94
CA CYS A 116 -6.60 0.55 11.70
C CYS A 116 -7.40 -0.75 11.56
N PRO A 117 -8.38 -0.82 10.62
CA PRO A 117 -9.19 -2.02 10.40
C PRO A 117 -8.40 -3.30 10.06
N GLU A 118 -7.16 -3.15 9.58
CA GLU A 118 -6.25 -4.27 9.29
C GLU A 118 -5.43 -4.71 10.53
N GLY A 119 -5.70 -4.16 11.72
CA GLY A 119 -5.03 -4.52 12.97
C GLY A 119 -3.68 -3.83 13.22
N HIS A 120 -3.30 -2.83 12.41
CA HIS A 120 -2.04 -2.11 12.63
C HIS A 120 -2.20 -1.00 13.67
N SER A 121 -1.45 -1.10 14.78
CA SER A 121 -1.29 -0.01 15.74
C SER A 121 -0.22 0.99 15.29
N TYR A 122 -0.51 2.29 15.37
CA TYR A 122 0.42 3.39 15.05
C TYR A 122 0.09 4.70 15.76
N SER A 123 1.12 5.52 15.98
CA SER A 123 0.99 6.83 16.63
C SER A 123 0.75 7.94 15.62
N ALA A 124 -0.29 8.77 15.84
CA ALA A 124 -0.55 9.98 15.06
C ALA A 124 -1.31 11.03 15.89
N THR A 125 -1.23 12.30 15.49
CA THR A 125 -1.99 13.38 16.14
C THR A 125 -3.45 13.37 15.67
N ILE A 126 -4.37 13.75 16.57
CA ILE A 126 -5.80 13.77 16.26
C ILE A 126 -6.12 14.72 15.10
N ASN A 127 -5.52 15.91 15.07
CA ASN A 127 -5.72 16.88 13.98
C ASN A 127 -5.37 16.33 12.60
N HIS A 128 -4.31 15.53 12.52
CA HIS A 128 -3.84 14.95 11.29
C HIS A 128 -4.74 13.82 10.82
N ARG A 129 -5.45 13.17 11.75
CA ARG A 129 -6.41 12.10 11.47
C ARG A 129 -7.83 12.60 11.19
N SER A 130 -8.26 13.67 11.85
CA SER A 130 -9.62 14.20 11.76
C SER A 130 -9.83 15.23 10.66
N GLY A 131 -8.81 15.55 9.86
CA GLY A 131 -8.92 16.49 8.74
C GLY A 131 -9.63 15.90 7.52
N VAL A 132 -10.05 16.75 6.57
CA VAL A 132 -10.68 16.35 5.30
C VAL A 132 -9.77 15.37 4.50
N ASN A 133 -8.45 15.55 4.61
CA ASN A 133 -7.42 14.67 4.05
C ASN A 133 -6.68 13.91 5.17
N GLY A 134 -7.42 13.39 6.15
CA GLY A 134 -6.86 12.73 7.32
C GLY A 134 -5.84 11.66 6.95
N THR A 135 -4.67 11.65 7.60
CA THR A 135 -3.63 10.67 7.26
C THR A 135 -4.06 9.25 7.57
N CYS A 136 -3.70 8.37 6.65
CA CYS A 136 -3.99 6.95 6.75
C CYS A 136 -2.96 6.23 7.63
N CYS A 137 -3.27 4.98 7.97
CA CYS A 137 -2.30 4.08 8.58
C CYS A 137 -1.01 4.06 7.74
N PRO A 138 0.15 4.40 8.33
CA PRO A 138 1.41 4.45 7.59
C PRO A 138 1.84 3.07 7.12
N LYS A 139 1.44 1.99 7.80
CA LYS A 139 1.70 0.61 7.35
C LYS A 139 0.91 0.29 6.09
N CYS A 140 -0.41 0.49 6.12
CA CYS A 140 -1.29 0.30 4.96
C CYS A 140 -0.97 1.24 3.79
N ASN A 141 -0.55 2.47 4.07
CA ASN A 141 -0.26 3.50 3.06
C ASN A 141 1.22 3.59 2.70
N SER A 142 2.07 2.70 3.21
CA SER A 142 3.51 2.74 2.94
C SER A 142 3.81 2.60 1.44
N GLY A 143 2.87 2.06 0.66
CA GLY A 143 3.06 1.77 -0.77
C GLY A 143 4.25 0.82 -1.02
N ARG A 144 4.85 0.27 0.03
CA ARG A 144 5.97 -0.65 -0.02
C ARG A 144 5.38 -2.03 0.18
N GLN A 145 5.29 -2.78 -0.91
CA GLN A 145 5.26 -4.22 -0.78
C GLN A 145 6.64 -4.66 -0.36
N THR A 146 6.70 -5.60 0.59
CA THR A 146 7.94 -6.33 0.83
C THR A 146 8.32 -7.06 -0.45
N SER A 147 9.60 -7.08 -0.76
CA SER A 147 10.07 -7.87 -1.90
C SER A 147 9.76 -9.35 -1.69
N PHE A 148 9.69 -10.14 -2.77
CA PHE A 148 9.52 -11.58 -2.64
C PHE A 148 10.64 -12.21 -1.81
N ALA A 149 11.88 -11.70 -1.96
CA ALA A 149 13.02 -12.14 -1.17
C ALA A 149 12.82 -11.89 0.33
N GLU A 150 12.41 -10.68 0.74
CA GLU A 150 12.06 -10.37 2.14
C GLU A 150 11.00 -11.31 2.70
N GLN A 151 9.94 -11.58 1.92
CA GLN A 151 8.87 -12.51 2.32
C GLN A 151 9.40 -13.94 2.47
N ALA A 152 10.29 -14.37 1.58
CA ALA A 152 10.89 -15.70 1.64
C ALA A 152 11.78 -15.85 2.88
N PHE A 153 12.67 -14.88 3.14
CA PHE A 153 13.46 -14.85 4.38
C PHE A 153 12.55 -14.93 5.61
N PHE A 154 11.51 -14.09 5.68
CA PHE A 154 10.57 -14.08 6.80
C PHE A 154 9.85 -15.42 6.99
N TYR A 155 9.33 -16.01 5.91
CA TYR A 155 8.63 -17.29 5.95
C TYR A 155 9.49 -18.41 6.55
N TYR A 156 10.75 -18.54 6.12
CA TYR A 156 11.62 -19.59 6.65
C TYR A 156 12.18 -19.28 8.04
N ILE A 157 12.49 -18.02 8.34
CA ILE A 157 12.87 -17.60 9.70
C ILE A 157 11.75 -17.94 10.69
N LYS A 158 10.48 -17.72 10.33
CA LYS A 158 9.33 -18.09 11.18
C LYS A 158 9.25 -19.57 11.54
N LYS A 159 9.85 -20.47 10.75
CA LYS A 159 9.91 -21.90 11.06
C LYS A 159 10.86 -22.22 12.22
N VAL A 160 11.89 -21.38 12.44
CA VAL A 160 12.84 -21.49 13.57
C VAL A 160 12.45 -20.56 14.72
N PHE A 161 11.97 -19.36 14.39
CA PHE A 161 11.60 -18.31 15.33
C PHE A 161 10.13 -17.90 15.12
N PRO A 162 9.17 -18.62 15.72
CA PRO A 162 7.75 -18.31 15.59
C PRO A 162 7.36 -16.91 16.06
N ASP A 163 8.18 -16.24 16.86
CA ASP A 163 7.99 -14.86 17.34
C ASP A 163 8.51 -13.78 16.38
N ALA A 164 9.15 -14.14 15.26
CA ALA A 164 9.68 -13.17 14.30
C ALA A 164 8.59 -12.23 13.76
N ILE A 165 8.89 -10.96 13.56
CA ILE A 165 7.95 -9.91 13.16
C ILE A 165 8.46 -9.29 11.86
N SER A 166 7.64 -9.31 10.80
CA SER A 166 7.96 -8.60 9.57
C SER A 166 7.62 -7.11 9.71
N ARG A 167 8.47 -6.24 9.15
CA ARG A 167 8.30 -4.78 9.13
C ARG A 167 8.14 -4.20 10.52
N TYR A 168 9.11 -4.47 11.37
CA TYR A 168 9.09 -3.99 12.74
C TYR A 168 9.38 -2.49 12.79
N THR A 169 8.44 -1.72 13.36
CA THR A 169 8.49 -0.24 13.37
C THR A 169 8.55 0.37 14.76
N GLU A 170 8.40 -0.42 15.83
CA GLU A 170 7.99 0.11 17.13
C GLU A 170 9.01 1.06 17.79
N ILE A 171 10.31 0.83 17.55
CA ILE A 171 11.39 1.68 18.05
C ILE A 171 11.56 2.98 17.24
N PHE A 172 10.84 3.15 16.13
CA PHE A 172 11.03 4.25 15.20
C PHE A 172 9.86 5.24 15.20
N THR A 173 10.19 6.53 15.12
CA THR A 173 9.19 7.62 15.09
C THR A 173 8.93 8.21 13.69
N ASN A 174 9.75 7.86 12.67
CA ASN A 174 9.78 8.54 11.36
C ASN A 174 9.67 7.59 10.15
N GLY A 175 8.84 6.53 10.24
CA GLY A 175 8.62 5.60 9.13
C GLY A 175 9.87 4.83 8.71
N MET A 176 10.81 4.64 9.64
CA MET A 176 11.84 3.61 9.53
C MET A 176 11.25 2.28 10.01
N GLU A 177 11.75 1.19 9.45
CA GLU A 177 11.35 -0.17 9.78
C GLU A 177 12.60 -1.06 9.72
N ILE A 178 12.57 -2.15 10.48
CA ILE A 178 13.43 -3.31 10.31
C ILE A 178 12.64 -4.35 9.53
N ASP A 179 13.21 -4.92 8.47
CA ASP A 179 12.48 -5.84 7.59
C ASP A 179 11.98 -7.08 8.35
N ILE A 180 12.83 -7.65 9.20
CA ILE A 180 12.49 -8.78 10.08
C ILE A 180 13.11 -8.56 11.45
N TYR A 181 12.32 -8.60 12.52
CA TYR A 181 12.80 -8.51 13.90
C TYR A 181 12.44 -9.77 14.67
N ILE A 182 13.38 -10.33 15.43
CA ILE A 182 13.18 -11.53 16.25
C ILE A 182 13.32 -11.14 17.72
N PRO A 183 12.20 -10.94 18.44
CA PRO A 183 12.22 -10.48 19.83
C PRO A 183 13.03 -11.36 20.77
N SER A 184 12.89 -12.68 20.66
CA SER A 184 13.51 -13.69 21.55
C SER A 184 15.03 -13.60 21.62
N ILE A 185 15.68 -13.20 20.52
CA ILE A 185 17.13 -13.04 20.45
C ILE A 185 17.57 -11.58 20.17
N LYS A 186 16.63 -10.63 20.22
CA LYS A 186 16.83 -9.20 19.91
C LYS A 186 17.61 -8.97 18.60
N LEU A 187 17.28 -9.73 17.57
CA LEU A 187 17.95 -9.67 16.27
C LEU A 187 17.07 -8.91 15.26
N GLY A 188 17.59 -7.84 14.68
CA GLY A 188 17.03 -7.19 13.51
C GLY A 188 17.77 -7.65 12.24
N ILE A 189 17.02 -7.95 11.19
CA ILE A 189 17.53 -8.38 9.88
C ILE A 189 16.98 -7.43 8.82
N GLU A 190 17.87 -6.94 7.97
CA GLU A 190 17.58 -6.11 6.80
C GLU A 190 17.98 -6.84 5.53
N TYR A 191 17.11 -6.83 4.53
CA TYR A 191 17.39 -7.35 3.20
C TYR A 191 17.70 -6.21 2.24
N ASP A 192 18.95 -6.17 1.77
CA ASP A 192 19.48 -5.10 0.93
C ASP A 192 19.76 -5.62 -0.49
N GLY A 193 18.75 -5.58 -1.36
CA GLY A 193 18.91 -5.92 -2.79
C GLY A 193 19.70 -4.89 -3.61
N GLU A 194 19.93 -5.17 -4.90
CA GLU A 194 20.79 -4.44 -5.87
C GLU A 194 20.64 -2.89 -5.91
N ALA A 195 19.50 -2.32 -5.49
CA ALA A 195 19.22 -0.87 -5.54
C ALA A 195 20.02 0.00 -4.53
N TRP A 196 21.05 -0.55 -3.89
CA TRP A 196 21.74 0.01 -2.73
C TRP A 196 22.86 1.04 -3.01
N HIS A 197 22.97 1.55 -4.23
CA HIS A 197 24.07 2.45 -4.62
C HIS A 197 23.71 3.95 -4.73
N LYS A 198 22.55 4.39 -4.19
CA LYS A 198 22.23 5.83 -4.16
C LYS A 198 22.87 6.50 -2.94
N LYS A 199 23.81 7.43 -3.19
CA LYS A 199 24.56 8.22 -2.17
C LYS A 199 23.67 8.91 -1.11
N ASP A 200 22.39 9.12 -1.39
CA ASP A 200 21.48 9.94 -0.58
C ASP A 200 20.84 9.21 0.63
N LYS A 201 21.08 7.91 0.83
CA LYS A 201 20.44 7.13 1.92
C LYS A 201 21.29 6.94 3.19
N ARG A 202 22.59 7.20 3.15
CA ARG A 202 23.54 6.82 4.22
C ARG A 202 23.18 7.36 5.61
N LYS A 203 22.84 8.65 5.71
CA LYS A 203 22.48 9.28 6.99
C LYS A 203 21.26 8.63 7.65
N ARG A 204 20.29 8.21 6.84
CA ARG A 204 19.07 7.53 7.33
C ARG A 204 19.41 6.16 7.90
N GLU A 205 20.26 5.41 7.23
CA GLU A 205 20.66 4.05 7.63
C GLU A 205 21.57 4.06 8.86
N GLN A 206 22.49 5.03 8.97
CA GLN A 206 23.28 5.24 10.19
C GLN A 206 22.39 5.61 11.38
N LYS A 207 21.38 6.47 11.16
CA LYS A 207 20.39 6.79 12.19
C LYS A 207 19.57 5.57 12.60
N LYS A 208 19.15 4.74 11.63
CA LYS A 208 18.45 3.48 11.90
C LYS A 208 19.31 2.59 12.80
N TYR A 209 20.57 2.39 12.43
CA TYR A 209 21.51 1.55 13.18
C TYR A 209 21.76 2.08 14.60
N ALA A 210 21.94 3.39 14.77
CA ALA A 210 22.09 4.00 16.09
C ALA A 210 20.87 3.73 17.00
N ILE A 211 19.65 3.86 16.46
CA ILE A 211 18.42 3.55 17.21
C ILE A 211 18.35 2.07 17.58
N CYS A 212 18.77 1.15 16.68
CA CYS A 212 18.85 -0.27 17.02
C CYS A 212 19.79 -0.52 18.21
N LYS A 213 20.99 0.10 18.21
CA LYS A 213 21.95 -0.01 19.32
C LYS A 213 21.39 0.52 20.64
N GLU A 214 20.77 1.70 20.60
CA GLU A 214 20.14 2.31 21.78
C GLU A 214 19.06 1.40 22.41
N ASN A 215 18.42 0.55 21.60
CA ASN A 215 17.41 -0.40 22.04
C ASN A 215 17.97 -1.83 22.27
N GLY A 216 19.28 -2.02 22.19
CA GLY A 216 19.94 -3.31 22.39
C GLY A 216 19.57 -4.36 21.34
N ILE A 217 19.29 -3.93 20.11
CA ILE A 217 18.98 -4.80 18.97
C ILE A 217 20.25 -5.00 18.15
N TYR A 218 20.65 -6.26 17.97
CA TYR A 218 21.73 -6.63 17.06
C TYR A 218 21.23 -6.53 15.62
N LEU A 219 21.91 -5.78 14.76
CA LEU A 219 21.47 -5.56 13.38
C LEU A 219 22.34 -6.33 12.39
N LEU A 220 21.75 -7.30 11.68
CA LEU A 220 22.37 -8.06 10.60
C LEU A 220 21.81 -7.61 9.25
N ARG A 221 22.68 -7.30 8.29
CA ARG A 221 22.30 -6.97 6.91
C ARG A 221 22.63 -8.11 5.96
N VAL A 222 21.66 -8.55 5.17
CA VAL A 222 21.87 -9.50 4.07
C VAL A 222 21.98 -8.70 2.78
N MET A 223 23.17 -8.69 2.17
CA MET A 223 23.47 -7.83 1.02
C MET A 223 24.01 -8.66 -0.16
N GLU A 224 23.62 -8.32 -1.39
CA GLU A 224 24.19 -8.97 -2.59
C GLU A 224 25.66 -8.58 -2.83
N LYS A 225 26.07 -7.39 -2.39
CA LYS A 225 27.46 -6.92 -2.40
C LYS A 225 27.75 -6.13 -1.13
N SER A 226 28.69 -6.62 -0.33
CA SER A 226 29.26 -5.87 0.78
C SER A 226 30.18 -4.75 0.27
N SER A 227 30.07 -3.56 0.84
CA SER A 227 31.08 -2.50 0.69
C SER A 227 31.91 -2.36 1.97
N GLU A 228 33.11 -1.78 1.88
CA GLU A 228 33.93 -1.51 3.05
C GLU A 228 33.18 -0.68 4.10
N GLU A 229 32.16 0.11 3.74
CA GLU A 229 31.42 0.97 4.67
C GLU A 229 30.26 0.27 5.41
N SER A 230 30.04 -1.03 5.19
CA SER A 230 28.87 -1.76 5.72
C SER A 230 28.89 -1.83 7.26
N PHE A 231 30.07 -1.79 7.89
CA PHE A 231 30.22 -1.74 9.35
C PHE A 231 29.65 -0.47 10.00
N LEU A 232 29.38 0.58 9.22
CA LEU A 232 28.81 1.84 9.74
C LEU A 232 27.28 1.79 9.86
N ILE A 233 26.63 0.73 9.38
CA ILE A 233 25.17 0.65 9.27
C ILE A 233 24.57 -0.66 9.79
N ALA A 234 25.39 -1.58 10.32
CA ALA A 234 24.98 -2.85 10.91
C ALA A 234 26.12 -3.44 11.78
N ASP A 235 25.76 -4.35 12.69
CA ASP A 235 26.73 -5.10 13.50
C ASP A 235 27.37 -6.24 12.69
N GLU A 236 26.61 -6.85 11.79
CA GLU A 236 27.08 -7.90 10.89
C GLU A 236 26.54 -7.69 9.48
N THR A 237 27.33 -8.06 8.47
CA THR A 237 26.93 -8.05 7.06
C THR A 237 27.16 -9.43 6.47
N LEU A 238 26.09 -10.07 6.03
CA LEU A 238 26.13 -11.32 5.28
C LEU A 238 26.13 -10.99 3.78
N SER A 239 27.29 -11.12 3.16
CA SER A 239 27.50 -10.87 1.73
C SER A 239 27.16 -12.13 0.92
N LEU A 240 26.17 -12.04 0.04
CA LEU A 240 25.70 -13.11 -0.84
C LEU A 240 25.99 -12.72 -2.29
N PRO A 241 27.13 -13.12 -2.88
CA PRO A 241 27.58 -12.61 -4.17
C PRO A 241 26.68 -12.99 -5.35
N GLU A 242 25.78 -13.94 -5.17
CA GLU A 242 24.85 -14.41 -6.20
C GLU A 242 23.53 -13.61 -6.27
N PRO A 243 22.91 -13.50 -7.45
CA PRO A 243 21.67 -12.74 -7.61
C PRO A 243 20.49 -13.38 -6.88
N LEU A 244 19.97 -12.71 -5.85
CA LEU A 244 18.92 -13.27 -4.98
C LEU A 244 17.51 -13.18 -5.59
N TYR A 245 17.39 -12.63 -6.80
CA TYR A 245 16.15 -12.73 -7.58
C TYR A 245 15.93 -14.13 -8.18
N GLU A 246 16.97 -14.98 -8.27
CA GLU A 246 16.80 -16.38 -8.68
C GLU A 246 16.52 -17.28 -7.48
N HIS A 247 15.49 -18.11 -7.57
CA HIS A 247 15.05 -18.99 -6.48
C HIS A 247 16.17 -19.88 -5.92
N LYS A 248 17.07 -20.37 -6.78
CA LYS A 248 18.22 -21.20 -6.35
C LYS A 248 19.15 -20.46 -5.40
N TYR A 249 19.53 -19.23 -5.74
CA TYR A 249 20.45 -18.42 -4.94
C TYR A 249 19.77 -17.85 -3.70
N LEU A 250 18.50 -17.45 -3.82
CA LEU A 250 17.69 -17.05 -2.67
C LEU A 250 17.58 -18.19 -1.64
N ALA A 251 17.33 -19.43 -2.09
CA ALA A 251 17.27 -20.59 -1.21
C ALA A 251 18.61 -20.85 -0.51
N ARG A 252 19.73 -20.66 -1.22
CA ARG A 252 21.08 -20.72 -0.62
C ARG A 252 21.27 -19.62 0.42
N GLY A 253 20.91 -18.38 0.11
CA GLY A 253 21.03 -17.24 1.02
C GLY A 253 20.24 -17.42 2.32
N ILE A 254 19.00 -17.90 2.20
CA ILE A 254 18.16 -18.27 3.35
C ILE A 254 18.83 -19.36 4.19
N ARG A 255 19.37 -20.40 3.55
CA ARG A 255 20.07 -21.47 4.25
C ARG A 255 21.28 -20.95 5.02
N VAL A 256 22.09 -20.08 4.41
CA VAL A 256 23.25 -19.45 5.07
C VAL A 256 22.83 -18.58 6.25
N LEU A 257 21.74 -17.82 6.10
CA LEU A 257 21.24 -17.01 7.20
C LEU A 257 20.74 -17.89 8.35
N LEU A 258 19.92 -18.90 8.08
CA LEU A 258 19.42 -19.81 9.12
C LEU A 258 20.56 -20.52 9.82
N ASP A 259 21.53 -21.04 9.07
CA ASP A 259 22.75 -21.64 9.60
C ASP A 259 23.49 -20.76 10.61
N ARG A 260 23.46 -19.43 10.37
CA ARG A 260 24.14 -18.43 11.19
C ARG A 260 23.39 -18.07 12.47
N ILE A 261 22.05 -18.07 12.42
CA ILE A 261 21.20 -17.53 13.51
C ILE A 261 20.52 -18.62 14.33
N ASP A 262 20.39 -19.84 13.81
CA ASP A 262 19.72 -20.94 14.49
C ASP A 262 20.54 -21.43 15.71
N PRO A 263 19.98 -21.40 16.93
CA PRO A 263 20.68 -21.89 18.12
C PRO A 263 21.05 -23.37 18.06
N SER A 264 20.33 -24.16 17.26
CA SER A 264 20.58 -25.59 17.04
C SER A 264 21.59 -25.86 15.91
N CYS A 265 22.16 -24.82 15.30
CA CYS A 265 23.13 -25.00 14.23
C CYS A 265 24.32 -25.85 14.70
N ASN A 266 24.71 -26.81 13.86
CA ASN A 266 25.78 -27.75 14.19
C ASN A 266 27.19 -27.20 13.87
N ILE A 267 27.35 -25.87 13.73
CA ILE A 267 28.59 -25.21 13.26
C ILE A 267 29.83 -25.64 14.05
N TRP A 268 29.68 -25.82 15.36
CA TRP A 268 30.75 -26.25 16.28
C TRP A 268 31.18 -27.71 16.13
N THR A 269 30.40 -28.52 15.40
CA THR A 269 30.63 -29.96 15.22
C THR A 269 30.95 -30.33 13.76
N ARG A 270 31.04 -29.34 12.85
CA ARG A 270 31.27 -29.59 11.41
C ARG A 270 32.73 -29.94 11.12
N LYS A 271 32.91 -30.94 10.25
CA LYS A 271 34.22 -31.29 9.67
C LYS A 271 34.66 -30.33 8.56
N ASP A 272 33.71 -29.79 7.79
CA ASP A 272 33.97 -28.76 6.77
C ASP A 272 33.16 -27.51 7.10
N ILE A 273 33.84 -26.45 7.52
CA ILE A 273 33.24 -25.16 7.89
C ILE A 273 32.55 -24.46 6.70
N ARG A 274 32.83 -24.90 5.47
CA ARG A 274 32.18 -24.36 4.26
C ARG A 274 30.81 -25.01 3.99
N GLN A 275 30.49 -26.11 4.67
CA GLN A 275 29.16 -26.70 4.57
C GLN A 275 28.17 -25.87 5.38
N VAL A 276 27.06 -25.51 4.75
CA VAL A 276 25.96 -24.73 5.34
C VAL A 276 24.82 -25.69 5.64
N TYR A 277 24.32 -25.68 6.87
CA TYR A 277 23.30 -26.61 7.33
C TYR A 277 22.05 -25.86 7.81
N SER A 278 20.88 -26.46 7.61
CA SER A 278 19.66 -26.00 8.25
C SER A 278 18.72 -27.19 8.33
N ASP A 279 18.11 -27.40 9.49
CA ASP A 279 17.06 -28.41 9.67
C ASP A 279 15.75 -28.03 8.96
N VAL A 280 15.67 -26.79 8.45
CA VAL A 280 14.54 -26.32 7.67
C VAL A 280 14.67 -26.77 6.21
N ASP A 281 13.68 -27.51 5.73
CA ASP A 281 13.55 -27.88 4.32
C ASP A 281 13.14 -26.66 3.47
N ILE A 282 14.11 -26.08 2.75
CA ILE A 282 13.96 -24.88 1.93
C ILE A 282 13.67 -25.28 0.47
N ASN A 283 12.44 -25.02 0.01
CA ASN A 283 12.03 -25.15 -1.39
C ASN A 283 11.13 -23.98 -1.81
N ILE A 284 11.72 -22.96 -2.44
CA ILE A 284 11.03 -21.71 -2.79
C ILE A 284 9.92 -21.92 -3.83
N GLU A 285 10.12 -22.79 -4.82
CA GLU A 285 9.10 -23.05 -5.84
C GLU A 285 7.85 -23.72 -5.26
N ARG A 286 8.04 -24.69 -4.37
CA ARG A 286 6.96 -25.34 -3.63
C ARG A 286 6.25 -24.35 -2.71
N ASP A 287 7.02 -23.55 -1.97
CA ASP A 287 6.52 -22.72 -0.88
C ASP A 287 6.06 -21.32 -1.35
N GLU A 288 6.23 -20.97 -2.63
CA GLU A 288 5.92 -19.65 -3.19
C GLU A 288 4.50 -19.19 -2.84
N ARG A 289 3.52 -20.11 -2.86
CA ARG A 289 2.13 -19.80 -2.53
C ARG A 289 1.96 -19.32 -1.09
N GLU A 290 2.67 -19.94 -0.15
CA GLU A 290 2.63 -19.60 1.27
C GLU A 290 3.45 -18.34 1.55
N ILE A 291 4.62 -18.21 0.93
CA ILE A 291 5.47 -17.03 1.01
C ILE A 291 4.68 -15.78 0.60
N ARG A 292 3.97 -15.85 -0.53
CA ARG A 292 3.15 -14.74 -1.02
C ARG A 292 1.88 -14.49 -0.22
N ALA A 293 1.50 -15.38 0.69
CA ALA A 293 0.37 -15.13 1.60
C ALA A 293 0.65 -13.96 2.54
N TYR A 294 1.92 -13.62 2.79
CA TYR A 294 2.31 -12.42 3.54
C TYR A 294 2.10 -11.11 2.78
N MET A 295 1.68 -11.13 1.51
CA MET A 295 1.31 -9.91 0.79
C MET A 295 0.08 -9.26 1.40
N THR A 296 0.22 -7.99 1.76
CA THR A 296 -0.88 -7.16 2.29
C THR A 296 -1.66 -6.47 1.17
N LYS A 297 -2.95 -6.25 1.44
CA LYS A 297 -3.83 -5.50 0.53
C LYS A 297 -3.35 -4.06 0.40
N LEU A 298 -3.35 -3.55 -0.83
CA LEU A 298 -3.07 -2.15 -1.10
C LEU A 298 -4.33 -1.33 -0.86
N ARG A 299 -4.24 -0.30 -0.02
CA ARG A 299 -5.38 0.60 0.23
C ARG A 299 -5.70 1.50 -0.97
N SER A 300 -4.68 1.86 -1.76
CA SER A 300 -4.85 2.58 -3.02
C SER A 300 -3.73 2.26 -4.01
N GLY A 301 -3.97 2.54 -5.29
CA GLY A 301 -3.03 2.31 -6.37
C GLY A 301 -2.85 0.83 -6.72
N SER A 302 -3.85 0.01 -6.42
CA SER A 302 -3.84 -1.42 -6.74
C SER A 302 -4.16 -1.67 -8.23
N LEU A 303 -3.83 -2.87 -8.72
CA LEU A 303 -4.20 -3.32 -10.05
C LEU A 303 -5.73 -3.33 -10.20
N GLN A 304 -6.45 -3.78 -9.17
CA GLN A 304 -7.91 -3.81 -9.14
C GLN A 304 -8.53 -2.42 -9.32
N GLU A 305 -7.94 -1.41 -8.69
CA GLU A 305 -8.44 -0.04 -8.69
C GLU A 305 -8.04 0.71 -9.97
N LEU A 306 -6.77 0.64 -10.36
CA LEU A 306 -6.23 1.43 -11.46
C LEU A 306 -6.45 0.80 -12.84
N TYR A 307 -6.59 -0.53 -12.92
CA TYR A 307 -6.79 -1.27 -14.17
C TYR A 307 -7.88 -2.35 -14.01
N PRO A 308 -9.14 -1.97 -13.72
CA PRO A 308 -10.22 -2.92 -13.44
C PRO A 308 -10.48 -3.92 -14.57
N ASP A 309 -10.33 -3.50 -15.84
CA ASP A 309 -10.49 -4.39 -16.99
C ASP A 309 -9.42 -5.47 -17.06
N VAL A 310 -8.17 -5.11 -16.73
CA VAL A 310 -7.05 -6.05 -16.65
C VAL A 310 -7.23 -6.97 -15.45
N ALA A 311 -7.57 -6.42 -14.28
CA ALA A 311 -7.85 -7.19 -13.07
C ALA A 311 -8.97 -8.21 -13.26
N ALA A 312 -9.98 -7.89 -14.09
CA ALA A 312 -11.05 -8.82 -14.41
C ALA A 312 -10.64 -9.98 -15.34
N GLU A 313 -9.42 -9.96 -15.90
CA GLU A 313 -8.80 -11.11 -16.56
C GLU A 313 -7.93 -11.95 -15.61
N TRP A 314 -7.86 -11.61 -14.33
CA TRP A 314 -7.16 -12.40 -13.32
C TRP A 314 -7.82 -13.77 -13.17
N HIS A 315 -7.04 -14.84 -13.20
CA HIS A 315 -7.62 -16.17 -13.04
C HIS A 315 -8.16 -16.34 -11.60
N PRO A 316 -9.40 -16.80 -11.41
CA PRO A 316 -10.08 -16.80 -10.10
C PRO A 316 -9.43 -17.71 -9.05
N HIS A 317 -8.79 -18.81 -9.47
CA HIS A 317 -8.28 -19.83 -8.53
C HIS A 317 -6.80 -20.22 -8.71
N LEU A 318 -6.12 -19.74 -9.76
CA LEU A 318 -4.75 -20.18 -10.09
C LEU A 318 -3.65 -19.25 -9.56
N ASN A 319 -4.04 -18.17 -8.86
CA ASN A 319 -3.11 -17.23 -8.23
C ASN A 319 -3.05 -17.38 -6.69
N GLY A 320 -3.62 -18.46 -6.15
CA GLY A 320 -3.62 -18.73 -4.71
C GLY A 320 -4.34 -17.65 -3.91
N THR A 321 -3.68 -17.10 -2.89
CA THR A 321 -4.19 -16.02 -2.02
C THR A 321 -3.86 -14.62 -2.54
N VAL A 322 -3.17 -14.52 -3.68
CA VAL A 322 -2.80 -13.25 -4.31
C VAL A 322 -3.95 -12.79 -5.19
N THR A 323 -4.49 -11.64 -4.82
CA THR A 323 -5.63 -10.99 -5.46
C THR A 323 -5.18 -9.67 -6.12
N PRO A 324 -5.90 -9.17 -7.13
CA PRO A 324 -5.51 -7.94 -7.84
C PRO A 324 -5.42 -6.69 -6.94
N ASP A 325 -6.13 -6.64 -5.82
CA ASP A 325 -6.05 -5.57 -4.82
C ASP A 325 -4.78 -5.64 -3.96
N LYS A 326 -4.03 -6.74 -4.01
CA LYS A 326 -2.72 -6.93 -3.38
C LYS A 326 -1.55 -6.66 -4.32
N VAL A 327 -1.75 -6.21 -5.55
CA VAL A 327 -0.64 -6.05 -6.53
C VAL A 327 -0.69 -4.67 -7.18
N LYS A 328 0.46 -4.02 -7.36
CA LYS A 328 0.54 -2.73 -8.06
C LYS A 328 0.60 -2.91 -9.58
N PRO A 329 0.08 -1.95 -10.37
CA PRO A 329 0.44 -1.85 -11.78
C PRO A 329 1.97 -1.72 -11.93
N GLY A 330 2.54 -2.38 -12.93
CA GLY A 330 4.00 -2.40 -13.13
C GLY A 330 4.75 -3.47 -12.34
N SER A 331 4.08 -4.23 -11.46
CA SER A 331 4.71 -5.32 -10.70
C SER A 331 5.28 -6.40 -11.63
N ASP A 332 6.41 -6.98 -11.22
CA ASP A 332 7.05 -8.16 -11.81
C ASP A 332 6.30 -9.47 -11.52
N TYR A 333 5.23 -9.44 -10.71
CA TYR A 333 4.43 -10.61 -10.38
C TYR A 333 3.90 -11.32 -11.62
N LYS A 334 4.26 -12.60 -11.77
CA LYS A 334 3.89 -13.46 -12.91
C LYS A 334 2.55 -14.17 -12.65
N ALA A 335 1.47 -13.43 -12.82
CA ALA A 335 0.10 -13.93 -12.63
C ALA A 335 -0.36 -14.90 -13.73
N VAL A 336 -1.32 -15.74 -13.38
CA VAL A 336 -2.14 -16.52 -14.32
C VAL A 336 -3.38 -15.71 -14.70
N TRP A 337 -3.61 -15.57 -16.00
CA TRP A 337 -4.69 -14.79 -16.60
C TRP A 337 -5.64 -15.69 -17.39
N ILE A 338 -6.90 -15.28 -17.49
CA ILE A 338 -7.90 -15.86 -18.39
C ILE A 338 -8.40 -14.79 -19.35
N CYS A 339 -8.21 -15.02 -20.66
CA CYS A 339 -8.64 -14.06 -21.67
C CYS A 339 -10.17 -14.05 -21.81
N LYS A 340 -10.81 -12.90 -21.58
CA LYS A 340 -12.27 -12.75 -21.78
C LYS A 340 -12.74 -12.97 -23.22
N LYS A 341 -11.88 -12.75 -24.21
CA LYS A 341 -12.24 -12.87 -25.64
C LYS A 341 -12.24 -14.29 -26.16
N CYS A 342 -11.33 -15.14 -25.69
CA CYS A 342 -11.11 -16.47 -26.26
C CYS A 342 -10.95 -17.59 -25.24
N GLY A 343 -11.10 -17.29 -23.95
CA GLY A 343 -10.96 -18.25 -22.84
C GLY A 343 -9.54 -18.76 -22.60
N ASN A 344 -8.54 -18.31 -23.36
CA ASN A 344 -7.17 -18.80 -23.22
C ASN A 344 -6.60 -18.46 -21.84
N ILE A 345 -6.13 -19.48 -21.13
CA ILE A 345 -5.41 -19.35 -19.86
C ILE A 345 -3.92 -19.23 -20.15
N TYR A 346 -3.25 -18.24 -19.57
CA TYR A 346 -1.84 -17.97 -19.84
C TYR A 346 -1.15 -17.26 -18.68
N ARG A 347 0.18 -17.41 -18.60
CA ARG A 347 1.01 -16.70 -17.62
C ARG A 347 1.61 -15.45 -18.24
N SER A 348 1.56 -14.33 -17.52
CA SER A 348 2.23 -13.09 -17.91
C SER A 348 2.49 -12.21 -16.68
N VAL A 349 3.51 -11.36 -16.78
CA VAL A 349 3.88 -10.38 -15.74
C VAL A 349 2.86 -9.24 -15.71
N VAL A 350 2.43 -8.82 -14.51
CA VAL A 350 1.48 -7.71 -14.32
C VAL A 350 1.96 -6.43 -15.01
N GLY A 351 3.24 -6.08 -14.90
CA GLY A 351 3.82 -4.92 -15.58
C GLY A 351 3.73 -4.96 -17.10
N HIS A 352 3.82 -6.14 -17.73
CA HIS A 352 3.60 -6.28 -19.18
C HIS A 352 2.14 -6.03 -19.58
N ARG A 353 1.20 -6.20 -18.65
CA ARG A 353 -0.24 -5.98 -18.85
C ARG A 353 -0.66 -4.53 -18.61
N THR A 354 0.12 -3.76 -17.85
CA THR A 354 -0.23 -2.39 -17.42
C THR A 354 0.78 -1.31 -17.85
N GLY A 355 1.85 -1.69 -18.55
CA GLY A 355 2.90 -0.77 -19.01
C GLY A 355 2.46 0.15 -20.15
N LYS A 356 3.40 0.96 -20.68
CA LYS A 356 3.15 1.91 -21.80
C LYS A 356 2.62 1.21 -23.07
N HIS A 357 3.07 -0.01 -23.32
CA HIS A 357 2.63 -0.84 -24.44
C HIS A 357 2.11 -2.18 -23.88
N PRO A 358 0.87 -2.20 -23.36
CA PRO A 358 0.35 -3.37 -22.68
C PRO A 358 0.16 -4.52 -23.66
N THR A 359 0.69 -5.69 -23.30
CA THR A 359 0.46 -6.93 -24.02
C THR A 359 -0.76 -7.65 -23.45
N GLY A 360 -1.51 -8.31 -24.32
CA GLY A 360 -2.70 -9.06 -23.94
C GLY A 360 -2.52 -10.57 -24.13
N CYS A 361 -3.62 -11.26 -24.38
CA CYS A 361 -3.61 -12.69 -24.65
C CYS A 361 -2.73 -13.04 -25.86
N PRO A 362 -1.75 -13.96 -25.72
CA PRO A 362 -0.85 -14.33 -26.81
C PRO A 362 -1.60 -14.97 -27.97
N LYS A 363 -2.62 -15.80 -27.70
CA LYS A 363 -3.46 -16.43 -28.73
C LYS A 363 -4.21 -15.40 -29.57
N CYS A 364 -4.78 -14.38 -28.93
CA CYS A 364 -5.44 -13.26 -29.62
C CYS A 364 -4.45 -12.40 -30.40
N GLY A 365 -3.25 -12.18 -29.85
CA GLY A 365 -2.16 -11.47 -30.52
C GLY A 365 -1.74 -12.15 -31.82
N VAL A 366 -1.50 -13.47 -31.78
CA VAL A 366 -1.18 -14.26 -32.97
C VAL A 366 -2.29 -14.18 -34.01
N LYS A 367 -3.56 -14.35 -33.61
CA LYS A 367 -4.70 -14.24 -34.54
C LYS A 367 -4.75 -12.86 -35.20
N LYS A 368 -4.57 -11.77 -34.44
CA LYS A 368 -4.53 -10.41 -34.97
C LYS A 368 -3.41 -10.22 -36.00
N VAL A 369 -2.23 -10.76 -35.75
CA VAL A 369 -1.10 -10.70 -36.70
C VAL A 369 -1.42 -11.47 -37.99
N ILE A 370 -2.03 -12.65 -37.89
CA ILE A 370 -2.46 -13.43 -39.05
C ILE A 370 -3.50 -12.65 -39.86
N ASP A 371 -4.49 -12.06 -39.20
CA ASP A 371 -5.56 -11.30 -39.86
C ASP A 371 -5.01 -10.03 -40.55
N VAL A 372 -4.07 -9.31 -39.93
CA VAL A 372 -3.41 -8.13 -40.54
C VAL A 372 -2.54 -8.52 -41.73
N ASN A 373 -1.85 -9.66 -41.66
CA ASN A 373 -1.00 -10.14 -42.76
C ASN A 373 -1.79 -10.84 -43.87
N ARG A 374 -3.11 -10.95 -43.73
CA ARG A 374 -3.99 -11.52 -44.74
C ARG A 374 -4.19 -10.53 -45.89
N LYS A 375 -3.25 -10.54 -46.84
CA LYS A 375 -3.35 -9.73 -48.07
C LYS A 375 -4.20 -10.44 -49.11
N ALA A 376 -5.18 -9.73 -49.64
CA ALA A 376 -5.91 -10.17 -50.81
C ALA A 376 -4.98 -10.25 -52.02
N VAL A 377 -5.33 -11.10 -52.99
CA VAL A 377 -4.55 -11.29 -54.22
C VAL A 377 -5.44 -11.29 -55.45
N LYS A 378 -4.97 -10.65 -56.51
CA LYS A 378 -5.59 -10.65 -57.83
C LYS A 378 -4.96 -11.76 -58.66
N MET A 379 -5.79 -12.53 -59.34
CA MET A 379 -5.40 -13.48 -60.38
C MET A 379 -5.56 -12.79 -61.73
N LEU A 380 -4.49 -12.77 -62.51
CA LEU A 380 -4.40 -12.04 -63.78
C LEU A 380 -4.28 -13.02 -64.93
N ASP A 381 -4.89 -12.69 -66.06
CA ASP A 381 -4.67 -13.38 -67.33
C ASP A 381 -3.24 -13.09 -67.80
N PRO A 382 -2.38 -14.09 -68.06
CA PRO A 382 -0.97 -13.83 -68.37
C PRO A 382 -0.71 -13.19 -69.72
N LYS A 383 -1.66 -13.20 -70.65
CA LYS A 383 -1.50 -12.63 -72.00
C LYS A 383 -1.99 -11.19 -72.06
N THR A 384 -3.08 -10.91 -71.37
CA THR A 384 -3.77 -9.61 -71.41
C THR A 384 -3.50 -8.75 -70.18
N GLY A 385 -3.03 -9.33 -69.07
CA GLY A 385 -2.84 -8.64 -67.80
C GLY A 385 -4.12 -8.30 -67.05
N ASN A 386 -5.29 -8.64 -67.61
CA ASN A 386 -6.58 -8.31 -67.03
C ASN A 386 -6.86 -9.11 -65.75
N VAL A 387 -7.51 -8.45 -64.77
CA VAL A 387 -7.93 -9.10 -63.52
C VAL A 387 -9.04 -10.10 -63.81
N MET A 388 -8.77 -11.38 -63.58
CA MET A 388 -9.75 -12.46 -63.74
C MET A 388 -10.57 -12.67 -62.46
N LYS A 389 -9.90 -12.66 -61.30
CA LYS A 389 -10.55 -12.90 -60.00
C LYS A 389 -9.74 -12.27 -58.87
N ILE A 390 -10.43 -11.79 -57.83
CA ILE A 390 -9.80 -11.32 -56.60
C ILE A 390 -10.14 -12.29 -55.47
N PHE A 391 -9.12 -12.75 -54.75
CA PHE A 391 -9.26 -13.62 -53.59
C PHE A 391 -8.94 -12.85 -52.31
N PRO A 392 -9.70 -13.07 -51.22
CA PRO A 392 -9.42 -12.44 -49.92
C PRO A 392 -8.05 -12.80 -49.33
N SER A 393 -7.41 -13.88 -49.78
CA SER A 393 -6.05 -14.26 -49.36
C SER A 393 -5.40 -15.28 -50.29
N ILE A 394 -4.06 -15.37 -50.24
CA ILE A 394 -3.29 -16.44 -50.92
C ILE A 394 -3.80 -17.83 -50.54
N SER A 395 -4.07 -18.09 -49.26
CA SER A 395 -4.54 -19.41 -48.81
C SER A 395 -5.88 -19.79 -49.44
N GLU A 396 -6.74 -18.81 -49.70
CA GLU A 396 -8.02 -19.04 -50.34
C GLU A 396 -7.89 -19.24 -51.85
N ALA A 397 -7.05 -18.44 -52.51
CA ALA A 397 -6.68 -18.63 -53.91
C ALA A 397 -6.08 -20.02 -54.15
N SER A 398 -5.13 -20.42 -53.30
CA SER A 398 -4.48 -21.72 -53.32
C SER A 398 -5.46 -22.88 -53.18
N ARG A 399 -6.38 -22.79 -52.21
CA ARG A 399 -7.40 -23.83 -51.99
C ARG A 399 -8.37 -23.95 -53.16
N GLN A 400 -8.86 -22.84 -53.70
CA GLN A 400 -9.82 -22.85 -54.80
C GLN A 400 -9.18 -23.26 -56.13
N MET A 401 -7.97 -22.77 -56.42
CA MET A 401 -7.27 -23.03 -57.68
C MET A 401 -6.39 -24.28 -57.63
N ARG A 402 -6.21 -24.89 -56.44
CA ARG A 402 -5.31 -26.02 -56.17
C ARG A 402 -3.85 -25.72 -56.55
N ILE A 403 -3.38 -24.51 -56.24
CA ILE A 403 -2.02 -24.03 -56.54
C ILE A 403 -1.30 -23.74 -55.22
N SER A 404 -0.04 -24.16 -55.06
CA SER A 404 0.72 -23.91 -53.83
C SER A 404 0.78 -22.42 -53.42
N ASN A 405 0.58 -22.15 -52.12
CA ASN A 405 0.73 -20.82 -51.50
C ASN A 405 2.07 -20.16 -51.85
N SER A 406 3.16 -20.94 -51.81
CA SER A 406 4.51 -20.43 -52.07
C SER A 406 4.71 -20.04 -53.53
N ASN A 407 4.04 -20.73 -54.45
CA ASN A 407 4.09 -20.41 -55.88
C ASN A 407 3.34 -19.11 -56.17
N ILE A 408 2.12 -18.95 -55.65
CA ILE A 408 1.35 -17.71 -55.77
C ILE A 408 2.14 -16.53 -55.17
N SER A 409 2.67 -16.67 -53.95
CA SER A 409 3.46 -15.61 -53.30
C SER A 409 4.72 -15.26 -54.08
N SER A 410 5.37 -16.23 -54.74
CA SER A 410 6.56 -15.99 -55.56
C SER A 410 6.24 -15.16 -56.79
N VAL A 411 5.07 -15.36 -57.40
CA VAL A 411 4.60 -14.53 -58.52
C VAL A 411 4.27 -13.13 -58.06
N CYS A 412 3.53 -12.96 -56.97
CA CYS A 412 3.26 -11.62 -56.41
C CYS A 412 4.52 -10.84 -55.99
N LYS A 413 5.64 -11.53 -55.76
CA LYS A 413 6.95 -10.94 -55.42
C LYS A 413 7.88 -10.82 -56.64
N ASN A 414 7.37 -11.04 -57.85
CA ASN A 414 8.12 -11.01 -59.10
C ASN A 414 9.31 -11.99 -59.16
N LYS A 415 9.28 -13.06 -58.35
CA LYS A 415 10.30 -14.14 -58.37
C LYS A 415 9.98 -15.23 -59.39
N ARG A 416 8.74 -15.27 -59.88
CA ARG A 416 8.25 -16.17 -60.94
C ARG A 416 7.29 -15.41 -61.82
N ALA A 417 7.23 -15.76 -63.10
CA ALA A 417 6.30 -15.13 -64.03
C ALA A 417 4.84 -15.56 -63.78
N GLN A 418 4.60 -16.84 -63.48
CA GLN A 418 3.25 -17.41 -63.37
C GLN A 418 3.20 -18.55 -62.33
N ALA A 419 1.99 -18.81 -61.82
CA ALA A 419 1.70 -19.98 -60.97
C ALA A 419 0.35 -20.57 -61.38
N GLY A 420 0.34 -21.86 -61.71
CA GLY A 420 -0.83 -22.56 -62.24
C GLY A 420 -1.37 -22.01 -63.56
N GLY A 421 -0.51 -21.35 -64.36
CA GLY A 421 -0.89 -20.73 -65.63
C GLY A 421 -1.47 -19.31 -65.50
N TYR A 422 -1.43 -18.69 -64.32
CA TYR A 422 -1.95 -17.34 -64.08
C TYR A 422 -0.88 -16.38 -63.55
N GLY A 423 -1.05 -15.08 -63.83
CA GLY A 423 -0.34 -14.01 -63.14
C GLY A 423 -0.98 -13.73 -61.77
N TRP A 424 -0.19 -13.22 -60.83
CA TRP A 424 -0.68 -12.95 -59.47
C TRP A 424 -0.09 -11.66 -58.91
N GLU A 425 -0.93 -10.85 -58.27
CA GLU A 425 -0.53 -9.59 -57.65
C GLU A 425 -1.18 -9.43 -56.28
N TYR A 426 -0.47 -8.84 -55.31
CA TYR A 426 -1.10 -8.42 -54.05
C TYR A 426 -2.06 -7.26 -54.32
N VAL A 427 -3.23 -7.27 -53.68
CA VAL A 427 -4.16 -6.13 -53.70
C VAL A 427 -3.63 -5.01 -52.83
#